data_AF-U3ANR6-F1
#
_entry.id   AF-U3ANR6-F1
#
_cell.length_a   1.000
_cell.length_b   1.000
_cell.length_c   1.000
_cell.angle_alpha   90.00
_cell.angle_beta   90.00
_cell.angle_gamma   90.00
#
_symmetry.space_group_name_H-M   'P 1'
#
loop_
_entity.id
_entity.type
_entity.pdbx_description
1 polymer ?
#
loop_
_entity_poly.entity_id
_entity_poly.type
_entity_poly.pdbx_seq_one_letter_code
_entity_poly.pdbx_strand_id
1 'polypeptide(L)'
;MTYTIKTLTDAHGETLYNVPAEPEILMKMGFNAQQAVEMCHAAEQEARWAHIRAERDSTLSQTDFTQVGDAPMTEDKQREFATYRQALRDLPQQFSNPNEVIWPPRPTL
;
A
#
# COMPACT_ATOMS: atom_id res chain seq x y z
N MET A 1 -16.54 -1.22 -6.91
CA MET A 1 -15.78 -1.13 -5.64
C MET A 1 -15.89 0.30 -5.17
N THR A 2 -16.23 0.53 -3.90
CA THR A 2 -16.35 1.89 -3.34
C THR A 2 -15.02 2.22 -2.67
N TYR A 3 -14.26 3.17 -3.22
CA TYR A 3 -13.04 3.68 -2.61
C TYR A 3 -13.37 4.80 -1.63
N THR A 4 -12.50 5.03 -0.65
CA THR A 4 -12.67 6.11 0.33
C THR A 4 -11.43 6.98 0.41
N ILE A 5 -11.64 8.28 0.53
CA ILE A 5 -10.63 9.27 0.84
C ILE A 5 -10.50 9.30 2.37
N LYS A 6 -9.33 8.93 2.87
CA LYS A 6 -9.06 8.81 4.32
C LYS A 6 -9.31 10.12 5.06
N THR A 7 -8.88 11.22 4.47
CA THR A 7 -9.00 12.56 5.04
C THR A 7 -9.23 13.56 3.93
N LEU A 8 -10.25 14.39 4.09
CA LEU A 8 -10.61 15.44 3.14
C LEU A 8 -10.97 16.72 3.88
N THR A 9 -10.39 17.85 3.49
CA THR A 9 -10.82 19.16 3.98
C THR A 9 -11.82 19.77 3.01
N ASP A 10 -12.99 20.16 3.49
CA ASP A 10 -14.04 20.77 2.68
C ASP A 10 -13.86 22.30 2.51
N ALA A 11 -14.79 22.93 1.79
CA ALA A 11 -14.78 24.37 1.54
C ALA A 11 -15.01 25.24 2.81
N HIS A 12 -15.52 24.64 3.89
CA HIS A 12 -15.74 25.29 5.18
C HIS A 12 -14.54 25.12 6.13
N GLY A 13 -13.51 24.38 5.71
CA GLY A 13 -12.33 24.07 6.51
C GLY A 13 -12.53 22.90 7.48
N GLU A 14 -13.64 22.16 7.38
CA GLU A 14 -13.89 20.97 8.18
C GLU A 14 -13.11 19.78 7.61
N THR A 15 -12.46 19.01 8.50
CA THR A 15 -11.76 17.79 8.12
C THR A 15 -12.69 16.60 8.27
N LEU A 16 -13.02 15.98 7.15
CA LEU A 16 -13.84 14.79 7.03
C LEU A 16 -12.96 13.54 6.93
N TYR A 17 -13.43 12.44 7.51
CA TYR A 17 -12.74 11.15 7.50
C TYR A 17 -13.55 10.09 6.77
N ASN A 18 -12.85 9.20 6.06
CA ASN A 18 -13.46 8.08 5.31
C ASN A 18 -14.55 8.53 4.32
N VAL A 19 -14.33 9.62 3.61
CA VAL A 19 -15.28 10.15 2.64
C VAL A 19 -15.36 9.22 1.43
N PRO A 20 -16.54 8.80 0.98
CA PRO A 20 -16.66 8.03 -0.26
C PRO A 20 -16.06 8.79 -1.44
N ALA A 21 -15.19 8.12 -2.19
CA ALA A 21 -14.55 8.68 -3.38
C ALA A 21 -15.51 8.61 -4.57
N GLU A 22 -16.63 9.31 -4.46
CA GLU A 22 -17.68 9.37 -5.48
C GLU A 22 -17.80 10.80 -6.03
N PRO A 23 -17.77 11.00 -7.36
CA PRO A 23 -17.79 12.33 -7.93
C PRO A 23 -19.02 13.15 -7.53
N GLU A 24 -20.19 12.52 -7.44
CA GLU A 24 -21.43 13.20 -7.04
C GLU A 24 -21.38 13.73 -5.60
N ILE A 25 -20.78 12.97 -4.68
CA ILE A 25 -20.64 13.37 -3.28
C ILE A 25 -19.64 14.52 -3.17
N LEU A 26 -18.51 14.41 -3.85
CA LEU A 26 -17.48 15.46 -3.88
C LEU A 26 -18.02 16.75 -4.53
N MET A 27 -18.80 16.64 -5.59
CA MET A 27 -19.43 17.81 -6.20
C MET A 27 -20.46 18.48 -5.29
N LYS A 28 -21.23 17.71 -4.51
CA LYS A 28 -22.13 18.26 -3.48
C LYS A 28 -21.38 18.94 -2.34
N MET A 29 -20.13 18.56 -2.09
CA MET A 29 -19.22 19.20 -1.12
C MET A 29 -18.57 20.48 -1.67
N GLY A 30 -18.88 20.89 -2.90
CA GLY A 30 -18.39 22.13 -3.52
C GLY A 30 -17.11 21.97 -4.34
N PHE A 31 -16.60 20.75 -4.53
CA PHE A 31 -15.52 20.48 -5.47
C PHE A 31 -16.04 20.52 -6.90
N ASN A 32 -15.21 20.99 -7.85
CA ASN A 32 -15.58 20.93 -9.25
C ASN A 32 -15.42 19.49 -9.81
N ALA A 33 -16.00 19.24 -10.99
CA ALA A 33 -15.98 17.91 -11.61
C ALA A 33 -14.56 17.37 -11.86
N GLN A 34 -13.61 18.23 -12.26
CA GLN A 34 -12.24 17.83 -12.52
C GLN A 34 -11.53 17.41 -11.22
N GLN A 35 -11.65 18.22 -10.17
CA GLN A 35 -11.10 17.91 -8.85
C GLN A 35 -11.70 16.60 -8.31
N ALA A 36 -13.02 16.43 -8.42
CA ALA A 36 -13.70 15.23 -7.95
C ALA A 36 -13.16 13.97 -8.62
N VAL A 37 -12.97 13.98 -9.95
CA VAL A 37 -12.39 12.85 -10.70
C VAL A 37 -10.94 12.57 -10.28
N GLU A 38 -10.12 13.61 -10.14
CA GLU A 38 -8.73 13.47 -9.69
C GLU A 38 -8.63 12.85 -8.29
N MET A 39 -9.49 13.29 -7.37
CA MET A 39 -9.56 12.75 -6.02
C MET A 39 -10.02 11.29 -6.00
N CYS A 40 -10.99 10.92 -6.86
CA CYS A 40 -11.40 9.53 -7.04
C CYS A 40 -10.24 8.65 -7.53
N HIS A 41 -9.51 9.10 -8.55
CA HIS A 41 -8.33 8.39 -9.06
C HIS A 41 -7.23 8.28 -8.02
N ALA A 42 -6.99 9.33 -7.23
CA ALA A 42 -6.00 9.32 -6.16
C ALA A 42 -6.40 8.34 -5.04
N ALA A 43 -7.69 8.32 -4.66
CA ALA A 43 -8.21 7.38 -3.66
C ALA A 43 -8.08 5.92 -4.12
N GLU A 44 -8.36 5.65 -5.39
CA GLU A 44 -8.13 4.33 -5.98
C GLU A 44 -6.65 3.92 -5.94
N GLN A 45 -5.74 4.79 -6.36
CA GLN A 45 -4.31 4.50 -6.33
C GLN A 45 -3.81 4.24 -4.91
N GLU A 46 -4.22 5.07 -3.94
CA GLU A 46 -3.86 4.89 -2.54
C GLU A 46 -4.46 3.60 -1.94
N ALA A 47 -5.67 3.21 -2.34
CA ALA A 47 -6.26 1.93 -1.93
C ALA A 47 -5.44 0.74 -2.45
N ARG A 48 -4.98 0.80 -3.72
CA ARG A 48 -4.10 -0.23 -4.29
C ARG A 48 -2.75 -0.27 -3.57
N TRP A 49 -2.15 0.89 -3.27
CA TRP A 49 -0.93 0.95 -2.47
C TRP A 49 -1.11 0.40 -1.06
N ALA A 50 -2.27 0.67 -0.43
CA ALA A 50 -2.59 0.11 0.87
C ALA A 50 -2.64 -1.42 0.82
N HIS A 51 -3.22 -2.00 -0.23
CA HIS A 51 -3.23 -3.45 -0.46
C HIS A 51 -1.80 -4.01 -0.55
N ILE A 52 -0.94 -3.40 -1.37
CA ILE A 52 0.45 -3.83 -1.54
C ILE A 52 1.22 -3.75 -0.22
N ARG A 53 1.04 -2.68 0.56
CA ARG A 53 1.64 -2.57 1.89
C ARG A 53 1.15 -3.67 2.84
N ALA A 54 -0.14 -4.01 2.80
CA ALA A 54 -0.69 -5.09 3.61
C ALA A 54 -0.12 -6.47 3.22
N GLU A 55 -0.02 -6.78 1.92
CA GLU A 55 0.61 -8.01 1.43
C GLU A 55 2.09 -8.10 1.81
N ARG A 56 2.82 -6.99 1.72
CA ARG A 56 4.21 -6.88 2.15
C ARG A 56 4.33 -7.20 3.63
N ASP A 57 3.50 -6.58 4.46
CA ASP A 57 3.55 -6.74 5.92
C ASP A 57 3.19 -8.19 6.32
N SER A 58 2.20 -8.79 5.65
CA SER A 58 1.88 -10.22 5.81
C SER A 58 3.06 -11.12 5.44
N THR A 59 3.71 -10.87 4.30
CA THR A 59 4.85 -11.66 3.83
C THR A 59 6.09 -11.52 4.73
N LEU A 60 6.34 -10.31 5.24
CA LEU A 60 7.36 -10.07 6.26
C LEU A 60 7.02 -10.81 7.55
N SER A 61 5.78 -10.79 8.02
CA SER A 61 5.39 -11.54 9.22
C SER A 61 5.59 -13.05 9.04
N GLN A 62 5.20 -13.62 7.89
CA GLN A 62 5.37 -15.04 7.59
C GLN A 62 6.84 -15.51 7.53
N THR A 63 7.77 -14.59 7.26
CA THR A 63 9.20 -14.88 7.15
C THR A 63 9.99 -14.36 8.35
N ASP A 64 9.33 -13.88 9.39
CA ASP A 64 10.00 -13.24 10.52
C ASP A 64 10.90 -14.19 11.31
N PHE A 65 10.45 -15.44 11.49
CA PHE A 65 11.22 -16.52 12.12
C PHE A 65 12.53 -16.85 11.40
N THR A 66 12.73 -16.40 10.15
CA THR A 66 13.99 -16.64 9.41
C THR A 66 15.11 -15.70 9.85
N GLN A 67 14.79 -14.66 10.64
CA GLN A 67 15.72 -13.63 11.06
C GLN A 67 16.22 -13.84 12.50
N VAL A 68 15.70 -14.85 13.21
CA VAL A 68 16.16 -15.19 14.55
C VAL A 68 17.36 -16.15 14.47
N GLY A 69 18.34 -15.96 15.34
CA GLY A 69 19.61 -16.70 15.28
C GLY A 69 19.50 -18.19 15.61
N ASP A 70 18.41 -18.62 16.24
CA ASP A 70 18.08 -20.01 16.57
C ASP A 70 17.25 -20.71 15.49
N ALA A 71 16.98 -20.05 14.36
CA ALA A 71 16.27 -20.64 13.25
C ALA A 71 17.01 -21.89 12.72
N PRO A 72 16.32 -23.02 12.46
CA PRO A 72 16.94 -24.26 12.01
C PRO A 72 17.31 -24.20 10.51
N MET A 73 18.19 -23.29 10.13
CA MET A 73 18.64 -23.08 8.76
C MET A 73 20.11 -22.64 8.71
N THR A 74 20.73 -22.80 7.53
CA THR A 74 22.12 -22.36 7.31
C THR A 74 22.23 -20.84 7.28
N GLU A 75 23.43 -20.32 7.56
CA GLU A 75 23.72 -18.87 7.47
C GLU A 75 23.49 -18.31 6.06
N ASP A 76 23.75 -19.11 5.01
CA ASP A 76 23.45 -18.75 3.62
C ASP A 76 21.94 -18.52 3.43
N LYS A 77 21.09 -19.40 3.99
CA LYS A 77 19.63 -19.26 3.92
C LYS A 77 19.13 -18.05 4.69
N GLN A 78 19.69 -17.77 5.86
CA GLN A 78 19.36 -16.54 6.60
C GLN A 78 19.69 -15.28 5.77
N ARG A 79 20.83 -15.26 5.07
CA ARG A 79 21.21 -14.15 4.17
C ARG A 79 20.30 -14.02 2.95
N GLU A 80 19.86 -15.13 2.35
CA GLU A 80 18.85 -15.12 1.28
C GLU A 80 17.54 -14.48 1.76
N PHE A 81 17.04 -14.89 2.93
CA PHE A 81 15.82 -14.31 3.50
C PHE A 81 16.00 -12.84 3.90
N ALA A 82 17.16 -12.44 4.43
CA ALA A 82 17.44 -11.04 4.73
C ALA A 82 17.38 -10.17 3.45
N THR A 83 17.99 -10.64 2.36
CA THR A 83 17.96 -9.96 1.05
C THR A 83 16.55 -9.89 0.50
N TYR A 84 15.80 -11.00 0.54
CA TYR A 84 14.41 -11.06 0.13
C TYR A 84 13.53 -10.07 0.90
N ARG A 85 13.67 -10.02 2.24
CA ARG A 85 12.91 -9.11 3.10
C ARG A 85 13.27 -7.65 2.85
N GLN A 86 14.52 -7.35 2.49
CA GLN A 86 14.90 -6.01 2.07
C GLN A 86 14.20 -5.63 0.76
N ALA A 87 14.25 -6.50 -0.26
CA ALA A 87 13.55 -6.27 -1.52
C ALA A 87 12.04 -6.03 -1.34
N LEU A 88 11.38 -6.75 -0.42
CA LEU A 88 9.97 -6.52 -0.07
C LEU A 88 9.72 -5.12 0.51
N ARG A 89 10.61 -4.62 1.37
CA ARG A 89 10.49 -3.29 1.98
C ARG A 89 10.67 -2.17 0.96
N ASP A 90 11.50 -2.42 -0.05
CA ASP A 90 11.80 -1.46 -1.08
C ASP A 90 10.69 -1.32 -2.13
N LEU A 91 9.75 -2.28 -2.22
CA LEU A 91 8.66 -2.28 -3.22
C LEU A 91 7.91 -0.93 -3.31
N PRO A 92 7.38 -0.33 -2.23
CA PRO A 92 6.60 0.90 -2.38
C PRO A 92 7.43 2.13 -2.81
N GLN A 93 8.75 2.05 -2.73
CA GLN A 93 9.66 3.13 -3.13
C GLN A 93 10.21 2.94 -4.56
N GLN A 94 10.24 1.72 -5.07
CA GLN A 94 10.78 1.39 -6.39
C GLN A 94 9.76 1.59 -7.53
N PHE A 95 8.47 1.59 -7.23
CA PHE A 95 7.42 1.68 -8.24
C PHE A 95 6.59 2.95 -8.04
N SER A 96 6.28 3.64 -9.15
CA SER A 96 5.36 4.77 -9.15
C SER A 96 3.89 4.36 -9.35
N ASN A 97 3.67 3.15 -9.89
CA ASN A 97 2.35 2.60 -10.18
C ASN A 97 2.15 1.28 -9.41
N PRO A 98 1.10 1.16 -8.57
CA PRO A 98 0.86 -0.06 -7.81
C PRO A 98 0.56 -1.27 -8.71
N ASN A 99 0.03 -1.06 -9.92
CA ASN A 99 -0.27 -2.17 -10.84
C ASN A 99 0.97 -2.76 -11.53
N GLU A 100 2.11 -2.10 -11.41
CA GLU A 100 3.38 -2.52 -12.00
C GLU A 100 4.31 -3.19 -10.97
N VAL A 101 3.88 -3.30 -9.71
CA VAL A 101 4.69 -3.89 -8.65
C VAL A 101 4.99 -5.36 -8.96
N ILE A 102 6.28 -5.67 -9.04
CA ILE A 102 6.80 -7.02 -9.23
C ILE A 102 7.33 -7.52 -7.89
N TRP A 103 6.74 -8.59 -7.37
CA TRP A 103 7.17 -9.19 -6.11
C TRP A 103 8.47 -9.99 -6.27
N PRO A 104 9.43 -9.86 -5.34
CA PRO A 104 10.63 -10.67 -5.38
C PRO A 104 10.28 -12.16 -5.21
N PRO A 105 11.04 -13.08 -5.82
CA PRO A 105 10.82 -14.51 -5.65
C PRO A 105 11.12 -14.91 -4.19
N ARG A 106 10.20 -15.64 -3.56
CA ARG A 106 10.39 -16.13 -2.20
C ARG A 106 11.47 -17.22 -2.18
N PRO A 107 12.48 -17.12 -1.29
CA PRO A 107 13.45 -18.19 -1.11
C PRO A 107 12.79 -19.48 -0.61
N THR A 108 13.33 -20.62 -1.02
CA THR A 108 12.92 -21.92 -0.48
C THR A 108 13.70 -22.23 0.79
N LEU A 109 13.01 -22.81 1.77
CA LEU A 109 13.63 -23.42 2.95
C LEU A 109 14.45 -24.65 2.54
#